data_AF-A0A968XZV3-F1
#
_entry.id   AF-A0A968XZV3-F1
#
_cell.length_a   1.000
_cell.length_b   1.000
_cell.length_c   1.000
_cell.angle_alpha   90.00
_cell.angle_beta   90.00
_cell.angle_gamma   90.00
#
_symmetry.space_group_name_H-M   'P 1'
#
loop_
_entity.id
_entity.type
_entity.pdbx_description
1 polymer ?
#
loop_
_entity_poly.entity_id
_entity_poly.type
_entity_poly.pdbx_seq_one_letter_code
_entity_poly.pdbx_strand_id
1 'polypeptide(L)'
;MWCSISKTSGCPRSQAALLSQVRSHLQSTLAAGDVVAIAAQPSPLTVVQPQPDGSVRQHQTHPQPELALLLDRLDQLLVAEPPQRLVWKTLEHQAQGLEAAAKALLNTLRRNKSLKLVEQYQWVSAGAAFVNPLPSLDLLATAAVNSQLIVDLAKVYQQPLSLDHAKTMATAMAELLIKLGCVEVSTQLLGTVLKTQGVTYIAGGAIQGASAAYLTRVVGLSLIDYFQALAIADPLPEEQSLERLRQVLQNTFQTSRQTNVLQAFVTQAIQRLKPEKVALQHPLG
;
A
#
# COMPACT_ATOMS: atom_id res chain seq x y z
N MET A 1 -16.37 -20.92 -5.07
CA MET A 1 -17.19 -19.72 -5.35
C MET A 1 -18.61 -20.23 -5.55
N TRP A 2 -19.51 -20.02 -4.58
CA TRP A 2 -20.87 -20.54 -4.62
C TRP A 2 -21.82 -19.43 -5.08
N CYS A 3 -22.56 -19.63 -6.17
CA CYS A 3 -23.55 -18.70 -6.66
C CYS A 3 -24.95 -19.21 -6.30
N SER A 4 -25.60 -18.58 -5.32
CA SER A 4 -26.97 -18.86 -4.91
C SER A 4 -27.91 -17.85 -5.56
N ILE A 5 -28.84 -18.32 -6.39
CA ILE A 5 -29.89 -17.46 -6.99
C ILE A 5 -31.10 -17.47 -6.04
N SER A 6 -31.44 -16.32 -5.47
CA SER A 6 -32.65 -16.16 -4.64
C SER A 6 -33.91 -16.23 -5.50
N LYS A 7 -34.74 -17.25 -5.25
CA LYS A 7 -36.00 -17.54 -5.95
C LYS A 7 -37.03 -16.42 -5.72
N THR A 8 -37.25 -15.55 -6.70
CA THR A 8 -38.45 -14.70 -6.76
C THR A 8 -39.58 -15.48 -7.42
N SER A 9 -40.81 -15.26 -6.96
CA SER A 9 -42.03 -16.01 -7.29
C SER A 9 -42.47 -15.88 -8.76
N GLY A 10 -41.71 -16.48 -9.67
CA GLY A 10 -41.99 -16.61 -11.10
C GLY A 10 -42.45 -18.00 -11.51
N CYS A 11 -43.07 -18.10 -12.69
CA CYS A 11 -43.63 -19.33 -13.27
C CYS A 11 -42.55 -20.44 -13.43
N PRO A 12 -42.84 -21.74 -13.16
CA PRO A 12 -41.85 -22.83 -13.18
C PRO A 12 -41.07 -22.97 -14.49
N ARG A 13 -41.72 -22.66 -15.63
CA ARG A 13 -41.08 -22.66 -16.96
C ARG A 13 -40.03 -21.56 -17.12
N SER A 14 -40.22 -20.40 -16.51
CA SER A 14 -39.26 -19.28 -16.53
C SER A 14 -38.04 -19.58 -15.66
N GLN A 15 -38.22 -20.30 -14.55
CA GLN A 15 -37.13 -20.70 -13.66
C GLN A 15 -36.17 -21.68 -14.34
N ALA A 16 -36.71 -22.68 -15.06
CA ALA A 16 -35.89 -23.64 -15.80
C ALA A 16 -35.04 -22.96 -16.89
N ALA A 17 -35.61 -21.97 -17.58
CA ALA A 17 -34.92 -21.17 -18.59
C ALA A 17 -33.81 -20.27 -17.99
N LEU A 18 -34.08 -19.65 -16.83
CA LEU A 18 -33.07 -18.86 -16.13
C LEU A 18 -31.91 -19.73 -15.62
N LEU A 19 -32.21 -20.89 -15.04
CA LEU A 19 -31.19 -21.81 -14.55
C LEU A 19 -30.32 -22.34 -15.70
N SER A 20 -30.91 -22.66 -16.86
CA SER A 20 -30.13 -23.10 -18.03
C SER A 20 -29.24 -21.99 -18.57
N GLN A 21 -29.71 -20.74 -18.59
CA GLN A 21 -28.93 -19.59 -19.01
C GLN A 21 -27.76 -19.30 -18.07
N VAL A 22 -27.97 -19.36 -16.75
CA VAL A 22 -26.90 -19.18 -15.75
C VAL A 22 -25.88 -20.31 -15.85
N ARG A 23 -26.34 -21.56 -16.00
CA ARG A 23 -25.45 -22.71 -16.23
C ARG A 23 -24.58 -22.49 -17.46
N SER A 24 -25.15 -21.99 -18.56
CA SER A 24 -24.42 -21.67 -19.79
C SER A 24 -23.32 -20.61 -19.58
N HIS A 25 -23.63 -19.54 -18.82
CA HIS A 25 -22.65 -18.48 -18.55
C HIS A 25 -21.50 -18.92 -17.63
N LEU A 26 -21.74 -19.90 -16.75
CA LEU A 26 -20.77 -20.35 -15.76
C LEU A 26 -19.98 -21.60 -16.18
N GLN A 27 -20.18 -22.13 -17.39
CA GLN A 27 -19.54 -23.38 -17.85
C GLN A 27 -18.00 -23.34 -17.82
N SER A 28 -17.39 -22.16 -17.94
CA SER A 28 -15.93 -22.00 -17.87
C SER A 28 -15.37 -22.14 -16.45
N THR A 29 -16.21 -22.05 -15.42
CA THR A 29 -15.79 -21.96 -14.02
C THR A 29 -16.38 -23.07 -13.15
N LEU A 30 -17.60 -23.53 -13.46
CA LEU A 30 -18.35 -24.50 -12.66
C LEU A 30 -19.01 -25.56 -13.55
N ALA A 31 -19.03 -26.80 -13.07
CA ALA A 31 -19.83 -27.83 -13.70
C ALA A 31 -21.33 -27.49 -13.58
N ALA A 32 -22.11 -27.77 -14.61
CA ALA A 32 -23.54 -27.47 -14.60
C ALA A 32 -24.30 -28.14 -13.43
N GLY A 33 -23.81 -29.29 -12.95
CA GLY A 33 -24.32 -30.01 -11.79
C GLY A 33 -24.04 -29.33 -10.45
N ASP A 34 -23.04 -28.45 -10.36
CA ASP A 34 -22.73 -27.67 -9.15
C ASP A 34 -23.56 -26.39 -9.05
N VAL A 35 -24.33 -26.06 -10.09
CA VAL A 35 -25.24 -24.92 -10.12
C VAL A 35 -26.67 -25.42 -9.88
N VAL A 36 -27.15 -25.25 -8.65
CA VAL A 36 -28.48 -25.65 -8.19
C VAL A 36 -29.35 -24.43 -7.86
N ALA A 37 -30.64 -24.51 -8.17
CA ALA A 37 -31.60 -23.47 -7.80
C ALA A 37 -32.14 -23.75 -6.39
N ILE A 38 -32.05 -22.77 -5.49
CA ILE A 38 -32.53 -22.87 -4.11
C ILE A 38 -33.39 -21.67 -3.73
N ALA A 39 -34.09 -21.77 -2.60
CA ALA A 39 -34.74 -20.62 -1.96
C ALA A 39 -34.38 -20.58 -0.47
N ALA A 40 -33.26 -19.95 -0.11
CA ALA A 40 -32.83 -19.84 1.28
C ALA A 40 -33.78 -18.99 2.14
N GLN A 41 -34.41 -17.98 1.54
CA GLN A 41 -35.43 -17.14 2.18
C GLN A 41 -36.53 -16.84 1.16
N PRO A 42 -37.52 -17.73 1.00
CA PRO A 42 -38.59 -17.57 0.01
C PRO A 42 -39.50 -16.39 0.36
N SER A 43 -39.96 -15.68 -0.67
CA SER A 43 -40.90 -14.57 -0.50
C SER A 43 -42.25 -15.04 0.08
N PRO A 44 -42.94 -14.22 0.89
CA PRO A 44 -44.26 -14.56 1.42
C PRO A 44 -45.26 -14.77 0.27
N LEU A 45 -46.08 -15.81 0.37
CA LEU A 45 -47.12 -16.14 -0.60
C LEU A 45 -48.49 -15.81 -0.04
N THR A 46 -49.27 -15.09 -0.82
CA THR A 46 -50.68 -14.83 -0.52
C THR A 46 -51.52 -16.02 -0.98
N VAL A 47 -52.08 -16.77 -0.05
CA VAL A 47 -52.98 -17.90 -0.32
C VAL A 47 -54.42 -17.41 -0.20
N VAL A 48 -55.20 -17.66 -1.25
CA VAL A 48 -56.60 -17.29 -1.38
C VAL A 48 -57.44 -18.56 -1.23
N GLN A 49 -58.12 -18.72 -0.10
CA GLN A 49 -58.99 -19.89 0.16
C GLN A 49 -60.47 -19.48 -0.01
N PRO A 50 -61.19 -20.07 -0.97
CA PRO A 50 -62.64 -19.87 -1.09
C PRO A 50 -63.35 -20.60 0.04
N GLN A 51 -64.26 -19.90 0.72
CA GLN A 51 -65.09 -20.45 1.79
C GLN A 51 -66.41 -21.00 1.24
N PRO A 52 -67.07 -21.92 1.97
CA PRO A 52 -68.35 -22.52 1.54
C PRO A 52 -69.49 -21.50 1.37
N ASP A 53 -69.36 -20.31 1.95
CA ASP A 53 -70.32 -19.20 1.87
C ASP A 53 -70.10 -18.26 0.66
N GLY A 54 -69.12 -18.57 -0.20
CA GLY A 54 -68.76 -17.73 -1.35
C GLY A 54 -67.83 -16.57 -1.02
N SER A 55 -67.43 -16.39 0.25
CA SER A 55 -66.42 -15.41 0.64
C SER A 55 -65.00 -15.94 0.40
N VAL A 56 -64.02 -15.03 0.34
CA VAL A 56 -62.62 -15.36 0.05
C VAL A 56 -61.75 -14.94 1.24
N ARG A 57 -61.03 -15.90 1.83
CA ARG A 57 -60.05 -15.59 2.88
C ARG A 57 -58.65 -15.51 2.29
N GLN A 58 -58.07 -14.33 2.37
CA GLN A 58 -56.69 -14.09 1.99
C GLN A 58 -55.79 -14.20 3.23
N HIS A 59 -54.80 -15.09 3.20
CA HIS A 59 -53.78 -15.19 4.25
C HIS A 59 -52.38 -15.21 3.64
N GLN A 60 -51.40 -14.62 4.32
CA GLN A 60 -50.01 -14.69 3.92
C GLN A 60 -49.34 -15.88 4.58
N THR A 61 -48.79 -16.78 3.78
CA THR A 61 -48.02 -17.93 4.23
C THR A 61 -46.56 -17.72 3.86
N HIS A 62 -45.64 -17.96 4.80
CA HIS A 62 -44.22 -17.97 4.53
C HIS A 62 -43.77 -19.39 4.20
N PRO A 63 -43.34 -19.68 2.96
CA PRO A 63 -42.84 -21.01 2.61
C PRO A 63 -41.58 -21.35 3.40
N GLN A 64 -41.32 -22.63 3.62
CA GLN A 64 -40.06 -23.06 4.22
C GLN A 64 -38.89 -22.91 3.23
N PRO A 65 -37.66 -22.68 3.71
CA PRO A 65 -36.47 -22.65 2.86
C PRO A 65 -36.31 -23.95 2.05
N GLU A 66 -36.04 -23.81 0.75
CA GLU A 66 -35.84 -24.92 -0.17
C GLU A 66 -34.33 -25.12 -0.38
N LEU A 67 -33.71 -25.89 0.51
CA LEU A 67 -32.26 -26.15 0.55
C LEU A 67 -31.88 -27.60 0.18
N ALA A 68 -32.86 -28.48 0.01
CA ALA A 68 -32.63 -29.92 -0.16
C ALA A 68 -31.66 -30.24 -1.32
N LEU A 69 -31.80 -29.58 -2.48
CA LEU A 69 -30.92 -29.78 -3.63
C LEU A 69 -29.48 -29.32 -3.38
N LEU A 70 -29.28 -28.29 -2.55
CA LEU A 70 -27.94 -27.84 -2.18
C LEU A 70 -27.29 -28.81 -1.21
N LEU A 71 -28.04 -29.28 -0.20
CA LEU A 71 -27.52 -30.24 0.78
C LEU A 71 -27.15 -31.56 0.11
N ASP A 72 -28.01 -32.11 -0.76
CA ASP A 72 -27.71 -33.33 -1.52
C ASP A 72 -26.48 -33.14 -2.41
N ARG A 73 -26.33 -31.98 -3.07
CA ARG A 73 -25.13 -31.71 -3.87
C ARG A 73 -23.87 -31.60 -3.01
N LEU A 74 -23.95 -30.95 -1.85
CA LEU A 74 -22.85 -30.86 -0.89
C LEU A 74 -22.46 -32.24 -0.39
N ASP A 75 -23.42 -33.10 -0.04
CA ASP A 75 -23.17 -34.47 0.40
C ASP A 75 -22.47 -35.29 -0.70
N GLN A 76 -22.94 -35.20 -1.95
CA GLN A 76 -22.28 -35.86 -3.08
C GLN A 76 -20.84 -35.37 -3.28
N LEU A 77 -20.58 -34.07 -3.12
CA LEU A 77 -19.23 -33.51 -3.22
C LEU A 77 -18.33 -33.94 -2.05
N LEU A 78 -18.88 -34.00 -0.84
CA LEU A 78 -18.18 -34.47 0.36
C LEU A 78 -17.87 -35.96 0.31
N VAL A 79 -18.71 -36.77 -0.33
CA VAL A 79 -18.44 -38.19 -0.59
C VAL A 79 -17.40 -38.36 -1.70
N ALA A 80 -17.45 -37.50 -2.73
CA ALA A 80 -16.51 -37.55 -3.85
C ALA A 80 -15.10 -37.05 -3.49
N GLU A 81 -14.96 -36.15 -2.52
CA GLU A 81 -13.65 -35.72 -1.98
C GLU A 81 -13.31 -36.46 -0.68
N PRO A 82 -12.13 -37.10 -0.56
CA PRO A 82 -11.75 -37.74 0.69
C PRO A 82 -11.63 -36.68 1.80
N PRO A 83 -12.18 -36.91 3.01
CA PRO A 83 -12.21 -35.91 4.09
C PRO A 83 -10.82 -35.40 4.47
N GLN A 84 -9.80 -36.25 4.31
CA GLN A 84 -8.39 -35.88 4.49
C GLN A 84 -7.96 -34.73 3.55
N ARG A 85 -8.40 -34.73 2.29
CA ARG A 85 -8.06 -33.67 1.31
C ARG A 85 -8.69 -32.33 1.70
N LEU A 86 -9.90 -32.34 2.24
CA LEU A 86 -10.56 -31.13 2.74
C LEU A 86 -9.80 -30.57 3.94
N VAL A 87 -9.41 -31.43 4.89
CA VAL A 87 -8.57 -31.04 6.03
C VAL A 87 -7.25 -30.44 5.56
N TRP A 88 -6.55 -31.07 4.60
CA TRP A 88 -5.31 -30.54 4.05
C TRP A 88 -5.49 -29.17 3.38
N LYS A 89 -6.53 -28.97 2.57
CA LYS A 89 -6.85 -27.66 1.96
C LYS A 89 -7.11 -26.60 3.03
N THR A 90 -7.85 -26.94 4.09
CA THR A 90 -8.12 -26.02 5.19
C THR A 90 -6.84 -25.68 5.96
N LEU A 91 -6.00 -26.66 6.27
CA LEU A 91 -4.72 -26.47 6.94
C LEU A 91 -3.77 -25.62 6.09
N GLU A 92 -3.69 -25.88 4.78
CA GLU A 92 -2.89 -25.08 3.84
C GLU A 92 -3.34 -23.63 3.84
N HIS A 93 -4.65 -23.37 3.73
CA HIS A 93 -5.18 -22.02 3.78
C HIS A 93 -4.92 -21.34 5.14
N GLN A 94 -5.05 -22.07 6.25
CA GLN A 94 -4.73 -21.55 7.58
C GLN A 94 -3.23 -21.24 7.73
N ALA A 95 -2.36 -22.10 7.20
CA ALA A 95 -0.92 -21.89 7.20
C ALA A 95 -0.54 -20.65 6.37
N GLN A 96 -1.11 -20.49 5.18
CA GLN A 96 -0.93 -19.30 4.35
C GLN A 96 -1.43 -18.03 5.05
N GLY A 97 -2.58 -18.10 5.74
CA GLY A 97 -3.11 -17.00 6.54
C GLY A 97 -2.20 -16.61 7.70
N LEU A 98 -1.67 -17.61 8.42
CA LEU A 98 -0.71 -17.40 9.51
C LEU A 98 0.60 -16.80 8.99
N GLU A 99 1.12 -17.31 7.88
CA GLU A 99 2.31 -16.78 7.22
C GLU A 99 2.12 -15.32 6.81
N ALA A 100 0.98 -14.98 6.20
CA ALA A 100 0.65 -13.62 5.81
C ALA A 100 0.57 -12.69 7.03
N ALA A 101 -0.07 -13.13 8.12
CA ALA A 101 -0.16 -12.36 9.36
C ALA A 101 1.22 -12.15 10.02
N ALA A 102 2.04 -13.20 10.07
CA ALA A 102 3.40 -13.13 10.60
C ALA A 102 4.28 -12.18 9.76
N LYS A 103 4.21 -12.27 8.43
CA LYS A 103 4.90 -11.35 7.50
C LYS A 103 4.44 -9.91 7.69
N ALA A 104 3.14 -9.66 7.85
CA ALA A 104 2.61 -8.32 8.09
C ALA A 104 3.18 -7.72 9.38
N LEU A 105 3.18 -8.47 10.48
CA LEU A 105 3.74 -8.03 11.76
C LEU A 105 5.25 -7.76 11.65
N LEU A 106 5.99 -8.67 11.01
CA LEU A 106 7.43 -8.49 10.76
C LEU A 106 7.71 -7.24 9.93
N ASN A 107 6.90 -6.97 8.91
CA ASN A 107 7.02 -5.77 8.08
C ASN A 107 6.73 -4.49 8.86
N THR A 108 5.78 -4.49 9.80
CA THR A 108 5.56 -3.36 10.71
C THR A 108 6.82 -3.07 11.54
N LEU A 109 7.45 -4.10 12.11
CA LEU A 109 8.69 -3.94 12.89
C LEU A 109 9.85 -3.43 12.02
N ARG A 110 10.03 -4.01 10.84
CA ARG A 110 11.04 -3.57 9.86
C ARG A 110 10.81 -2.13 9.44
N ARG A 111 9.57 -1.74 9.10
CA ARG A 111 9.22 -0.37 8.74
C ARG A 111 9.54 0.61 9.86
N ASN A 112 9.17 0.30 11.09
CA ASN A 112 9.47 1.15 12.25
C ASN A 112 10.98 1.34 12.46
N LYS A 113 11.78 0.27 12.30
CA LYS A 113 13.24 0.36 12.36
C LYS A 113 13.81 1.19 11.21
N SER A 114 13.32 0.97 10.00
CA SER A 114 13.74 1.68 8.80
C SER A 114 13.42 3.17 8.86
N LEU A 115 12.25 3.56 9.38
CA LEU A 115 11.89 4.97 9.54
C LEU A 115 12.88 5.72 10.44
N LYS A 116 13.35 5.10 11.52
CA LYS A 116 14.39 5.68 12.40
C LYS A 116 15.73 5.83 11.68
N LEU A 117 16.12 4.86 10.86
CA LEU A 117 17.33 4.95 10.03
C LEU A 117 17.20 6.11 9.04
N VAL A 118 16.10 6.18 8.29
CA VAL A 118 15.84 7.28 7.34
C VAL A 118 15.92 8.63 8.04
N GLU A 119 15.35 8.75 9.24
CA GLU A 119 15.44 9.96 10.05
C GLU A 119 16.90 10.32 10.42
N GLN A 120 17.74 9.36 10.78
CA GLN A 120 19.16 9.64 11.04
C GLN A 120 19.87 10.15 9.79
N TYR A 121 19.69 9.45 8.66
CA TYR A 121 20.30 9.83 7.38
C TYR A 121 19.79 11.18 6.86
N GLN A 122 18.53 11.57 7.16
CA GLN A 122 18.00 12.89 6.81
C GLN A 122 18.82 14.00 7.47
N TRP A 123 19.22 13.83 8.74
CA TRP A 123 19.99 14.84 9.48
C TRP A 123 21.46 14.84 9.07
N VAL A 124 22.03 13.67 8.76
CA VAL A 124 23.37 13.56 8.18
C VAL A 124 23.44 14.29 6.84
N SER A 125 22.45 14.07 5.96
CA SER A 125 22.39 14.73 4.66
C SER A 125 22.18 16.24 4.79
N ALA A 126 21.31 16.69 5.72
CA ALA A 126 21.15 18.11 6.01
C ALA A 126 22.46 18.77 6.48
N GLY A 127 23.18 18.12 7.39
CA GLY A 127 24.46 18.62 7.90
C GLY A 127 25.54 18.66 6.82
N ALA A 128 25.63 17.61 5.99
CA ALA A 128 26.57 17.54 4.88
C ALA A 128 26.35 18.70 3.88
N ALA A 129 25.10 18.93 3.47
CA ALA A 129 24.74 20.01 2.57
C ALA A 129 24.94 21.41 3.19
N PHE A 130 24.77 21.55 4.51
CA PHE A 130 25.02 22.81 5.21
C PHE A 130 26.50 23.18 5.29
N VAL A 131 27.37 22.20 5.56
CA VAL A 131 28.82 22.43 5.79
C VAL A 131 29.60 22.61 4.49
N ASN A 132 29.17 21.98 3.39
CA ASN A 132 29.90 22.01 2.12
C ASN A 132 29.01 22.37 0.92
N PRO A 133 28.80 23.67 0.65
CA PRO A 133 28.00 24.12 -0.50
C PRO A 133 28.71 23.92 -1.87
N LEU A 134 29.86 23.23 -1.93
CA LEU A 134 30.63 23.03 -3.18
C LEU A 134 30.09 21.82 -3.99
N PRO A 135 29.63 22.02 -5.23
CA PRO A 135 28.92 20.99 -6.02
C PRO A 135 29.69 19.68 -6.29
N SER A 136 31.02 19.71 -6.31
CA SER A 136 31.85 18.58 -6.76
C SER A 136 32.23 17.60 -5.64
N LEU A 137 32.48 18.09 -4.42
CA LEU A 137 32.75 17.25 -3.25
C LEU A 137 31.45 16.70 -2.63
N ASP A 138 30.35 17.44 -2.76
CA ASP A 138 29.03 17.08 -2.23
C ASP A 138 28.44 15.84 -2.94
N LEU A 139 28.76 15.62 -4.22
CA LEU A 139 28.18 14.52 -5.01
C LEU A 139 28.69 13.13 -4.57
N LEU A 140 29.98 13.01 -4.25
CA LEU A 140 30.57 11.76 -3.77
C LEU A 140 30.17 11.46 -2.32
N ALA A 141 30.16 12.48 -1.46
CA ALA A 141 29.70 12.35 -0.08
C ALA A 141 28.21 11.99 -0.04
N THR A 142 27.39 12.66 -0.83
CA THR A 142 25.95 12.38 -0.97
C THR A 142 25.70 10.99 -1.56
N ALA A 143 26.49 10.57 -2.56
CA ALA A 143 26.41 9.21 -3.10
C ALA A 143 26.77 8.16 -2.04
N ALA A 144 27.79 8.39 -1.21
CA ALA A 144 28.18 7.49 -0.13
C ALA A 144 27.10 7.39 0.96
N VAL A 145 26.58 8.53 1.42
CA VAL A 145 25.49 8.60 2.42
C VAL A 145 24.25 7.86 1.91
N ASN A 146 23.84 8.10 0.67
CA ASN A 146 22.68 7.44 0.08
C ASN A 146 22.91 5.94 -0.18
N SER A 147 24.11 5.54 -0.63
CA SER A 147 24.45 4.12 -0.83
C SER A 147 24.44 3.36 0.50
N GLN A 148 24.96 3.98 1.57
CA GLN A 148 24.96 3.37 2.89
C GLN A 148 23.54 3.24 3.46
N LEU A 149 22.68 4.26 3.27
CA LEU A 149 21.26 4.17 3.60
C LEU A 149 20.60 2.97 2.90
N ILE A 150 20.84 2.80 1.60
CA ILE A 150 20.30 1.68 0.83
C ILE A 150 20.77 0.33 1.41
N VAL A 151 22.07 0.19 1.70
CA VAL A 151 22.63 -1.04 2.30
C VAL A 151 22.03 -1.32 3.67
N ASP A 152 21.90 -0.32 4.52
CA ASP A 152 21.38 -0.50 5.88
C ASP A 152 19.88 -0.83 5.87
N LEU A 153 19.10 -0.24 4.95
CA LEU A 153 17.72 -0.62 4.71
C LEU A 153 17.63 -2.07 4.19
N ALA A 154 18.46 -2.45 3.21
CA ALA A 154 18.49 -3.82 2.70
C ALA A 154 18.75 -4.83 3.83
N LYS A 155 19.67 -4.54 4.75
CA LYS A 155 19.93 -5.36 5.94
C LYS A 155 18.71 -5.50 6.86
N VAL A 156 17.93 -4.44 7.07
CA VAL A 156 16.68 -4.51 7.87
C VAL A 156 15.68 -5.49 7.24
N TYR A 157 15.60 -5.51 5.91
CA TYR A 157 14.74 -6.41 5.14
C TYR A 157 15.39 -7.75 4.79
N GLN A 158 16.61 -8.00 5.29
CA GLN A 158 17.40 -9.22 5.05
C GLN A 158 17.63 -9.51 3.56
N GLN A 159 17.79 -8.45 2.76
CA GLN A 159 18.05 -8.56 1.34
C GLN A 159 19.57 -8.59 1.09
N PRO A 160 20.07 -9.58 0.32
CA PRO A 160 21.47 -9.62 -0.06
C PRO A 160 21.74 -8.49 -1.08
N LEU A 161 22.35 -7.40 -0.62
CA LEU A 161 22.70 -6.28 -1.47
C LEU A 161 24.16 -5.88 -1.27
N SER A 162 24.95 -5.93 -2.34
CA SER A 162 26.33 -5.45 -2.30
C SER A 162 26.36 -3.92 -2.36
N LEU A 163 27.45 -3.34 -1.84
CA LEU A 163 27.65 -1.89 -1.88
C LEU A 163 27.67 -1.36 -3.33
N ASP A 164 28.20 -2.13 -4.28
CA ASP A 164 28.25 -1.71 -5.69
C ASP A 164 26.86 -1.69 -6.33
N HIS A 165 25.99 -2.66 -6.03
CA HIS A 165 24.59 -2.58 -6.46
C HIS A 165 23.86 -1.40 -5.80
N ALA A 166 24.13 -1.15 -4.52
CA ALA A 166 23.57 0.00 -3.81
C ALA A 166 23.99 1.34 -4.45
N LYS A 167 25.23 1.47 -4.92
CA LYS A 167 25.68 2.64 -5.69
C LYS A 167 24.91 2.79 -7.00
N THR A 168 24.73 1.70 -7.76
CA THR A 168 23.94 1.73 -9.01
C THR A 168 22.50 2.17 -8.75
N MET A 169 21.87 1.66 -7.69
CA MET A 169 20.54 2.09 -7.26
C MET A 169 20.52 3.57 -6.87
N ALA A 170 21.51 4.03 -6.10
CA ALA A 170 21.63 5.44 -5.70
C ALA A 170 21.74 6.37 -6.92
N THR A 171 22.55 6.00 -7.92
CA THR A 171 22.70 6.75 -9.17
C THR A 171 21.39 6.80 -9.95
N ALA A 172 20.71 5.66 -10.13
CA ALA A 172 19.43 5.60 -10.83
C ALA A 172 18.34 6.45 -10.14
N MET A 173 18.30 6.44 -8.81
CA MET A 173 17.38 7.26 -8.02
C MET A 173 17.73 8.75 -8.13
N ALA A 174 19.01 9.12 -8.10
CA ALA A 174 19.46 10.49 -8.30
C ALA A 174 19.04 11.03 -9.68
N GLU A 175 19.29 10.27 -10.75
CA GLU A 175 18.86 10.62 -12.11
C GLU A 175 17.34 10.81 -12.20
N LEU A 176 16.59 9.96 -11.50
CA LEU A 176 15.13 10.05 -11.46
C LEU A 176 14.64 11.29 -10.73
N LEU A 177 15.22 11.63 -9.59
CA LEU A 177 14.87 12.85 -8.86
C LEU A 177 15.17 14.10 -9.70
N ILE A 178 16.26 14.10 -10.45
CA ILE A 178 16.59 15.16 -11.42
C ILE A 178 15.50 15.24 -12.50
N LYS A 179 15.17 14.11 -13.15
CA LYS A 179 14.13 14.05 -14.20
C LYS A 179 12.75 14.47 -13.71
N LEU A 180 12.42 14.19 -12.45
CA LEU A 180 11.15 14.58 -11.83
C LEU A 180 11.12 16.06 -11.39
N GLY A 181 12.19 16.83 -11.64
CA GLY A 181 12.28 18.24 -11.28
C GLY A 181 12.42 18.47 -9.77
N CYS A 182 12.78 17.45 -8.99
CA CYS A 182 12.89 17.56 -7.54
C CYS A 182 13.97 18.58 -7.12
N VAL A 183 15.05 18.64 -7.91
CA VAL A 183 16.13 19.60 -7.72
C VAL A 183 15.65 21.03 -8.02
N GLU A 184 14.79 21.22 -9.01
CA GLU A 184 14.26 22.55 -9.37
C GLU A 184 13.32 23.11 -8.31
N VAL A 185 12.49 22.27 -7.69
CA VAL A 185 11.61 22.72 -6.59
C VAL A 185 12.44 23.21 -5.39
N SER A 186 13.60 22.58 -5.13
CA SER A 186 14.50 23.04 -4.06
C SER A 186 15.17 24.38 -4.38
N THR A 187 15.53 24.64 -5.64
CA THR A 187 16.20 25.88 -6.06
C THR A 187 15.24 27.05 -6.24
N GLN A 188 13.97 26.82 -6.60
CA GLN A 188 12.96 27.89 -6.69
C GLN A 188 12.65 28.51 -5.32
N LEU A 189 12.67 27.71 -4.24
CA LEU A 189 12.47 28.20 -2.86
C LEU A 189 13.62 29.11 -2.39
N LEU A 190 14.85 28.86 -2.84
CA LEU A 190 15.99 29.75 -2.60
C LEU A 190 15.70 31.15 -3.17
N GLY A 191 15.17 31.23 -4.39
CA GLY A 191 14.90 32.52 -5.06
C GLY A 191 13.85 33.39 -4.37
N THR A 192 12.88 32.78 -3.68
CA THR A 192 11.84 33.52 -2.93
C THR A 192 12.32 34.00 -1.56
N VAL A 193 13.19 33.25 -0.88
CA VAL A 193 13.69 33.59 0.47
C VAL A 193 14.90 34.52 0.40
N LEU A 194 15.75 34.44 -0.64
CA LEU A 194 16.87 35.37 -0.81
C LEU A 194 16.43 36.82 -1.09
N LYS A 195 15.19 37.05 -1.53
CA LYS A 195 14.66 38.41 -1.78
C LYS A 195 14.36 39.21 -0.50
N THR A 196 14.29 38.57 0.67
CA THR A 196 14.16 39.26 1.95
C THR A 196 15.54 39.70 2.46
N GLN A 197 15.82 40.99 2.35
CA GLN A 197 17.08 41.66 2.71
C GLN A 197 17.50 41.35 4.17
N GLY A 198 18.60 40.61 4.38
CA GLY A 198 19.31 40.64 5.67
C GLY A 198 20.05 39.39 6.16
N VAL A 199 19.83 38.19 5.62
CA VAL A 199 20.49 36.96 6.16
C VAL A 199 20.85 36.00 5.03
N THR A 200 21.87 36.32 4.23
CA THR A 200 22.08 35.64 2.93
C THR A 200 22.84 34.31 3.01
N TYR A 201 23.75 34.11 3.98
CA TYR A 201 24.54 32.87 4.04
C TYR A 201 23.89 31.78 4.92
N ILE A 202 23.51 32.12 6.15
CA ILE A 202 22.89 31.17 7.11
C ILE A 202 21.54 30.67 6.57
N ALA A 203 20.74 31.54 5.94
CA ALA A 203 19.47 31.12 5.34
C ALA A 203 19.65 30.25 4.09
N GLY A 204 20.71 30.48 3.29
CA GLY A 204 21.03 29.65 2.12
C GLY A 204 21.38 28.21 2.50
N GLY A 205 22.30 28.04 3.45
CA GLY A 205 22.68 26.72 3.97
C GLY A 205 21.51 25.98 4.64
N ALA A 206 20.62 26.71 5.32
CA ALA A 206 19.41 26.15 5.92
C ALA A 206 18.48 25.51 4.91
N ILE A 207 18.23 26.22 3.80
CA ILE A 207 17.33 25.77 2.75
C ILE A 207 17.95 24.59 2.01
N GLN A 208 19.26 24.63 1.75
CA GLN A 208 20.00 23.51 1.17
C GLN A 208 19.94 22.27 2.06
N GLY A 209 20.23 22.41 3.36
CA GLY A 209 20.15 21.32 4.32
C GLY A 209 18.72 20.75 4.47
N ALA A 210 17.71 21.61 4.53
CA ALA A 210 16.31 21.18 4.58
C ALA A 210 15.88 20.44 3.31
N SER A 211 16.33 20.91 2.15
CA SER A 211 16.05 20.25 0.86
C SER A 211 16.73 18.89 0.77
N ALA A 212 17.99 18.79 1.19
CA ALA A 212 18.74 17.54 1.23
C ALA A 212 18.05 16.51 2.16
N ALA A 213 17.68 16.91 3.39
CA ALA A 213 16.90 16.07 4.31
C ALA A 213 15.59 15.59 3.69
N TYR A 214 14.84 16.49 3.02
CA TYR A 214 13.58 16.13 2.38
C TYR A 214 13.78 15.09 1.27
N LEU A 215 14.75 15.30 0.38
CA LEU A 215 15.04 14.35 -0.70
C LEU A 215 15.49 13.00 -0.16
N THR A 216 16.38 12.98 0.84
CA THR A 216 16.79 11.75 1.52
C THR A 216 15.61 11.04 2.18
N ARG A 217 14.66 11.77 2.76
CA ARG A 217 13.44 11.19 3.32
C ARG A 217 12.58 10.55 2.24
N VAL A 218 12.35 11.21 1.11
CA VAL A 218 11.56 10.66 -0.01
C VAL A 218 12.23 9.39 -0.56
N VAL A 219 13.54 9.42 -0.76
CA VAL A 219 14.35 8.26 -1.17
C VAL A 219 14.20 7.11 -0.17
N GLY A 220 14.37 7.41 1.12
CA GLY A 220 14.26 6.42 2.19
C GLY A 220 12.89 5.77 2.28
N LEU A 221 11.80 6.54 2.18
CA LEU A 221 10.45 6.01 2.15
C LEU A 221 10.20 5.13 0.92
N SER A 222 10.71 5.54 -0.24
CA SER A 222 10.61 4.76 -1.48
C SER A 222 11.35 3.41 -1.35
N LEU A 223 12.53 3.41 -0.73
CA LEU A 223 13.31 2.20 -0.49
C LEU A 223 12.63 1.26 0.51
N ILE A 224 12.00 1.80 1.55
CA ILE A 224 11.19 1.02 2.51
C ILE A 224 10.07 0.28 1.77
N ASP A 225 9.32 0.99 0.93
CA ASP A 225 8.21 0.40 0.17
C ASP A 225 8.72 -0.62 -0.86
N TYR A 226 9.84 -0.34 -1.51
CA TYR A 226 10.52 -1.26 -2.43
C TYR A 226 10.97 -2.56 -1.75
N PHE A 227 11.74 -2.48 -0.66
CA PHE A 227 12.23 -3.67 0.04
C PHE A 227 11.11 -4.45 0.74
N GLN A 228 10.06 -3.77 1.20
CA GLN A 228 8.87 -4.43 1.72
C GLN A 228 8.15 -5.26 0.66
N ALA A 229 8.06 -4.76 -0.58
CA ALA A 229 7.48 -5.50 -1.70
C ALA A 229 8.35 -6.69 -2.11
N LEU A 230 9.68 -6.54 -2.08
CA LEU A 230 10.62 -7.62 -2.39
C LEU A 230 10.60 -8.74 -1.34
N ALA A 231 10.42 -8.42 -0.06
CA ALA A 231 10.31 -9.41 1.01
C ALA A 231 9.06 -10.32 0.90
N ILE A 232 8.09 -9.97 0.05
CA ILE A 232 6.84 -10.72 -0.16
C ILE A 232 6.90 -11.55 -1.46
N ALA A 233 7.78 -11.21 -2.40
CA ALA A 233 7.83 -11.80 -3.73
C ALA A 233 9.09 -12.67 -3.92
N ASP A 234 9.04 -13.57 -4.91
CA ASP A 234 10.25 -14.25 -5.38
C ASP A 234 11.28 -13.24 -5.94
N PRO A 235 12.59 -13.57 -5.90
CA PRO A 235 13.63 -12.69 -6.42
C PRO A 235 13.36 -12.33 -7.88
N LEU A 236 13.23 -11.03 -8.16
CA LEU A 236 13.05 -10.55 -9.52
C LEU A 236 14.40 -10.49 -10.26
N PRO A 237 14.40 -10.69 -11.60
CA PRO A 237 15.54 -10.32 -12.43
C PRO A 237 15.93 -8.86 -12.22
N GLU A 238 17.23 -8.55 -12.31
CA GLU A 238 17.77 -7.23 -11.97
C GLU A 238 17.11 -6.07 -12.76
N GLU A 239 16.83 -6.26 -14.05
CA GLU A 239 16.17 -5.24 -14.88
C GLU A 239 14.78 -4.85 -14.35
N GLN A 240 13.99 -5.84 -13.92
CA GLN A 240 12.65 -5.61 -13.37
C GLN A 240 12.71 -4.97 -11.98
N SER A 241 13.77 -5.25 -11.23
CA SER A 241 14.00 -4.69 -9.90
C SER A 241 14.18 -3.16 -9.95
N LEU A 242 14.96 -2.67 -10.93
CA LEU A 242 15.23 -1.24 -11.09
C LEU A 242 14.01 -0.48 -11.62
N GLU A 243 13.22 -1.10 -12.50
CA GLU A 243 11.98 -0.51 -12.97
C GLU A 243 10.93 -0.43 -11.84
N ARG A 244 10.85 -1.45 -10.99
CA ARG A 244 9.99 -1.39 -9.80
C ARG A 244 10.42 -0.30 -8.83
N LEU A 245 11.74 -0.14 -8.61
CA LEU A 245 12.28 0.95 -7.79
C LEU A 245 11.89 2.32 -8.37
N ARG A 246 11.98 2.50 -9.69
CA ARG A 246 11.55 3.72 -10.39
C ARG A 246 10.06 4.02 -10.13
N GLN A 247 9.19 3.03 -10.28
CA GLN A 247 7.74 3.18 -10.07
C GLN A 247 7.40 3.56 -8.63
N VAL A 248 8.02 2.89 -7.64
CA VAL A 248 7.79 3.21 -6.23
C VAL A 248 8.26 4.63 -5.91
N LEU A 249 9.45 5.02 -6.37
CA LEU A 249 9.96 6.38 -6.18
C LEU A 249 9.02 7.44 -6.76
N GLN A 250 8.52 7.23 -7.99
CA GLN A 250 7.59 8.15 -8.63
C GLN A 250 6.30 8.31 -7.82
N ASN A 251 5.71 7.21 -7.35
CA ASN A 251 4.50 7.23 -6.54
C ASN A 251 4.72 7.96 -5.22
N THR A 252 5.77 7.61 -4.47
CA THR A 252 6.10 8.23 -3.18
C THR A 252 6.38 9.73 -3.34
N PHE A 253 7.05 10.14 -4.42
CA PHE A 253 7.31 11.55 -4.71
C PHE A 253 6.02 12.32 -5.02
N GLN A 254 5.13 11.79 -5.86
CA GLN A 254 3.85 12.43 -6.18
C GLN A 254 3.00 12.63 -4.93
N THR A 255 2.92 11.62 -4.06
CA THR A 255 2.21 11.71 -2.76
C THR A 255 2.83 12.78 -1.85
N SER A 256 4.17 12.85 -1.79
CA SER A 256 4.88 13.84 -0.97
C SER A 256 4.73 15.27 -1.49
N ARG A 257 4.60 15.46 -2.82
CA ARG A 257 4.35 16.78 -3.42
C ARG A 257 2.96 17.32 -3.07
N GLN A 258 1.92 16.47 -3.10
CA GLN A 258 0.53 16.87 -2.81
C GLN A 258 0.34 17.40 -1.39
N THR A 259 1.22 17.03 -0.46
CA THR A 259 1.11 17.35 0.98
C THR A 259 1.92 18.59 1.40
N ASN A 260 2.54 19.33 0.47
CA ASN A 260 3.35 20.54 0.74
C ASN A 260 4.43 20.35 1.83
N VAL A 261 4.92 19.12 2.02
CA VAL A 261 5.86 18.76 3.10
C VAL A 261 7.16 19.56 3.02
N LEU A 262 7.64 19.85 1.81
CA LEU A 262 8.84 20.65 1.59
C LEU A 262 8.72 22.07 2.17
N GLN A 263 7.57 22.73 1.97
CA GLN A 263 7.36 24.08 2.47
C GLN A 263 7.33 24.11 4.00
N ALA A 264 6.72 23.11 4.63
CA ALA A 264 6.74 22.94 6.09
C ALA A 264 8.18 22.72 6.61
N PHE A 265 8.95 21.85 5.95
CA PHE A 265 10.35 21.58 6.29
C PHE A 265 11.23 22.83 6.21
N VAL A 266 11.15 23.57 5.10
CA VAL A 266 11.94 24.80 4.90
C VAL A 266 11.54 25.87 5.92
N THR A 267 10.23 26.04 6.17
CA THR A 267 9.75 27.01 7.18
C THR A 267 10.26 26.66 8.58
N GLN A 268 10.22 25.38 8.95
CA GLN A 268 10.70 24.91 10.24
C GLN A 268 12.22 25.10 10.39
N ALA A 269 12.99 24.86 9.32
CA ALA A 269 14.43 25.09 9.31
C ALA A 269 14.78 26.58 9.49
N ILE A 270 14.08 27.47 8.78
CA ILE A 270 14.27 28.93 8.91
C ILE A 270 13.90 29.41 10.32
N GLN A 271 12.80 28.91 10.89
CA GLN A 271 12.37 29.27 12.25
C GLN A 271 13.41 28.89 13.31
N ARG A 272 14.04 27.72 13.19
CA ARG A 272 15.08 27.24 14.10
C ARG A 272 16.37 28.07 14.05
N LEU A 273 16.59 28.86 12.99
CA LEU A 273 17.77 29.69 12.80
C LEU A 273 17.57 31.16 13.17
N LYS A 274 16.34 31.58 13.52
CA LYS A 274 16.13 32.89 14.12
C LYS A 274 16.83 32.90 15.48
N PRO A 275 17.82 33.77 15.72
CA PRO A 275 18.46 33.85 17.02
C PRO A 275 17.40 34.23 18.06
N GLU A 276 17.28 33.43 19.11
CA GLU A 276 16.60 33.85 20.33
C GLU A 276 17.34 35.09 20.82
N LYS A 277 16.63 36.21 21.01
CA LYS A 277 17.22 37.38 21.65
C LYS A 277 17.59 36.95 23.06
N VAL A 278 18.85 36.56 23.27
CA VAL A 278 19.43 36.48 24.61
C VAL A 278 19.37 37.90 25.15
N ALA A 279 18.36 38.16 25.98
CA ALA A 279 18.29 39.38 26.76
C ALA A 279 19.45 39.32 27.75
N LEU A 280 20.57 39.96 27.38
CA LEU A 280 21.63 40.27 28.32
C LEU A 280 21.02 41.22 29.36
N GLN A 281 20.54 40.66 30.46
CA GLN A 281 20.22 41.41 31.66
C GLN A 281 21.54 42.00 32.18
N HIS A 282 21.74 43.29 31.93
CA HIS A 282 22.77 44.08 32.57
C HIS A 282 22.48 44.11 34.08
N PRO A 283 23.39 43.69 34.96
CA PRO A 283 23.26 44.01 36.37
C PRO A 283 23.79 45.43 36.58
N LEU A 284 22.89 46.36 36.86
CA LEU A 284 23.22 47.63 37.51
C LEU A 284 22.25 47.78 38.69
N GLY A 285 22.82 47.76 39.90
CA GLY A 285 22.13 47.84 41.18
C GLY A 285 22.99 47.23 42.27
#